data_AF-A0A7C4R938-F1
#
_entry.id   AF-A0A7C4R938-F1
#
_cell.length_a   1.000
_cell.length_b   1.000
_cell.length_c   1.000
_cell.angle_alpha   90.00
_cell.angle_beta   90.00
_cell.angle_gamma   90.00
#
_symmetry.space_group_name_H-M   'P 1'
#
loop_
_entity.id
_entity.type
_entity.pdbx_description
1 polymer ?
#
loop_
_entity_poly.entity_id
_entity_poly.type
_entity_poly.pdbx_seq_one_letter_code
_entity_poly.pdbx_strand_id
1 'polypeptide(L)'
;MVYEYGLTIGHSKIHVKTDKREAIPEVIKEIKHHIKELQEYIKVNPHFQYSLEPVDEDPDAPLIVRLMIEASKAAGVGPMASVAGAIADLGLKKLLEMGSEVSVIENGGEVAAYTSGKEIIVSISTGEDRLSGKIGLLITREDSPLGIATSTGRANQQAISFGMADSVTIIAENATIADAA
;
A
#
# COMPACT_ATOMS: atom_id res chain seq x y z
N MET A 1 11.18 12.68 -17.04
CA MET A 1 12.05 11.52 -16.68
C MET A 1 11.50 10.94 -15.39
N VAL A 2 11.54 9.62 -15.18
CA VAL A 2 11.08 9.00 -13.93
C VAL A 2 12.31 8.47 -13.19
N TYR A 3 12.38 8.76 -11.90
CA TYR A 3 13.42 8.32 -10.97
C TYR A 3 12.85 7.21 -10.09
N GLU A 4 13.70 6.27 -9.70
CA GLU A 4 13.29 5.15 -8.84
C GLU A 4 14.26 4.95 -7.68
N TYR A 5 13.74 4.52 -6.54
CA TYR A 5 14.51 4.18 -5.36
C TYR A 5 13.82 3.13 -4.51
N GLY A 6 14.54 2.03 -4.21
CA GLY A 6 14.07 0.95 -3.36
C GLY A 6 14.77 0.92 -2.01
N LEU A 7 14.03 0.61 -0.94
CA LEU A 7 14.57 0.42 0.41
C LEU A 7 13.71 -0.53 1.24
N THR A 8 14.30 -1.04 2.32
CA THR A 8 13.58 -1.83 3.33
C THR A 8 13.56 -1.09 4.66
N ILE A 9 12.37 -0.97 5.26
CA ILE A 9 12.16 -0.36 6.58
C ILE A 9 11.43 -1.40 7.45
N GLY A 10 12.16 -2.03 8.37
CA GLY A 10 11.59 -3.16 9.12
C GLY A 10 11.18 -4.30 8.19
N HIS A 11 9.88 -4.58 8.11
CA HIS A 11 9.31 -5.59 7.21
C HIS A 11 8.78 -5.02 5.88
N SER A 12 8.70 -3.69 5.75
CA SER A 12 8.19 -3.02 4.55
C SER A 12 9.27 -2.92 3.47
N LYS A 13 8.96 -3.40 2.26
CA LYS A 13 9.83 -3.33 1.08
C LYS A 13 9.29 -2.26 0.15
N ILE A 14 9.79 -1.04 0.35
CA ILE A 14 9.28 0.15 -0.34
C ILE A 14 10.03 0.37 -1.64
N HIS A 15 9.30 0.64 -2.71
CA HIS A 15 9.83 1.13 -3.97
C HIS A 15 9.09 2.40 -4.37
N VAL A 16 9.83 3.49 -4.52
CA VAL A 16 9.33 4.79 -4.93
C VAL A 16 9.68 5.02 -6.39
N LYS A 17 8.72 5.38 -7.23
CA LYS A 17 8.94 5.90 -8.58
C LYS A 17 8.25 7.25 -8.72
N THR A 18 8.98 8.25 -9.18
CA THR A 18 8.45 9.62 -9.31
C THR A 18 9.17 10.41 -10.39
N ASP A 19 8.49 11.38 -11.01
CA ASP A 19 9.12 12.39 -11.85
C ASP A 19 9.85 13.52 -11.08
N LYS A 20 9.76 13.53 -9.73
CA LYS A 20 10.42 14.49 -8.83
C LYS A 20 11.52 13.83 -8.00
N ARG A 21 12.77 13.92 -8.46
CA ARG A 21 13.92 13.29 -7.78
C ARG A 21 14.10 13.77 -6.34
N GLU A 22 13.92 15.06 -6.13
CA GLU A 22 14.03 15.75 -4.85
C GLU A 22 12.98 15.32 -3.82
N ALA A 23 11.87 14.71 -4.27
CA ALA A 23 10.81 14.23 -3.39
C ALA A 23 11.13 12.89 -2.72
N ILE A 24 11.99 12.06 -3.32
CA ILE A 24 12.37 10.74 -2.81
C ILE A 24 12.79 10.76 -1.33
N PRO A 25 13.76 11.61 -0.90
CA PRO A 25 14.18 11.62 0.52
C PRO A 25 13.05 12.06 1.47
N GLU A 26 12.19 12.99 1.06
CA GLU A 26 11.07 13.48 1.88
C GLU A 26 9.98 12.42 2.03
N VAL A 27 9.67 11.67 0.97
CA VAL A 27 8.73 10.54 1.00
C VAL A 27 9.23 9.44 1.92
N ILE A 28 10.52 9.10 1.85
CA ILE A 28 11.12 8.09 2.74
C ILE A 28 11.02 8.54 4.20
N LYS A 29 11.24 9.83 4.46
CA LYS A 29 11.12 10.40 5.81
C LYS A 29 9.67 10.33 6.31
N GLU A 30 8.69 10.65 5.46
CA GLU A 30 7.26 10.57 5.76
C GLU A 30 6.84 9.13 6.07
N ILE A 31 7.23 8.17 5.22
CA ILE A 31 6.94 6.74 5.43
C ILE A 31 7.52 6.25 6.77
N LYS A 32 8.78 6.60 7.07
CA LYS A 32 9.40 6.24 8.36
C LYS A 32 8.68 6.85 9.54
N HIS A 33 8.17 8.07 9.40
CA HIS A 33 7.41 8.75 10.44
C HIS A 33 6.12 7.98 10.75
N HIS A 34 5.33 7.63 9.74
CA HIS A 34 4.08 6.88 9.94
C HIS A 34 4.30 5.45 10.44
N ILE A 35 5.34 4.75 9.96
CA ILE A 35 5.71 3.44 10.52
C ILE A 35 6.01 3.56 12.02
N LYS A 36 6.71 4.62 12.44
CA LYS A 36 6.99 4.87 13.85
C LYS A 36 5.72 5.18 14.65
N GLU A 37 4.83 6.02 14.12
CA GLU A 37 3.54 6.32 14.77
C GLU A 37 2.70 5.06 14.98
N LEU A 38 2.62 4.18 13.97
CA LEU A 38 1.94 2.90 14.09
C LEU A 38 2.57 2.02 15.18
N GLN A 39 3.89 1.93 15.23
CA GLN A 39 4.59 1.17 16.27
C GLN A 39 4.35 1.73 17.68
N GLU A 40 4.29 3.05 17.83
CA GLU A 40 3.99 3.70 19.10
C GLU A 40 2.54 3.46 19.53
N TYR A 41 1.60 3.52 18.58
CA TYR A 41 0.19 3.21 18.83
C TYR A 41 0.01 1.75 19.26
N ILE A 42 0.61 0.79 18.55
CA ILE A 42 0.51 -0.65 18.87
C ILE A 42 1.07 -0.97 20.26
N LYS A 43 2.12 -0.27 20.72
CA LYS A 43 2.66 -0.48 22.08
C LYS A 43 1.65 -0.16 23.18
N VAL A 44 0.80 0.84 22.96
CA VAL A 44 -0.25 1.25 23.91
C VAL A 44 -1.53 0.44 23.69
N ASN A 45 -1.79 0.03 22.44
CA ASN A 45 -2.99 -0.69 22.01
C ASN A 45 -2.64 -2.05 21.37
N PRO A 46 -2.10 -3.03 22.13
CA PRO A 46 -1.59 -4.28 21.55
C PRO A 46 -2.67 -5.11 20.84
N HIS A 47 -3.95 -4.96 21.24
CA HIS A 47 -5.07 -5.61 20.56
C HIS A 47 -5.16 -5.24 19.07
N PHE A 48 -4.76 -4.01 18.70
CA PHE A 48 -4.78 -3.54 17.31
C PHE A 48 -3.98 -4.43 16.36
N GLN A 49 -2.84 -4.96 16.83
CA GLN A 49 -1.96 -5.80 16.03
C GLN A 49 -2.53 -7.20 15.77
N TYR A 50 -3.30 -7.73 16.71
CA TYR A 50 -3.73 -9.14 16.70
C TYR A 50 -5.19 -9.33 16.33
N SER A 51 -5.98 -8.25 16.27
CA SER A 51 -7.38 -8.32 15.86
C SER A 51 -7.48 -8.86 14.44
N LEU A 52 -8.35 -9.85 14.24
CA LEU A 52 -8.75 -10.35 12.92
C LEU A 52 -10.11 -9.76 12.48
N GLU A 53 -10.72 -8.96 13.35
CA GLU A 53 -11.98 -8.26 13.13
C GLU A 53 -11.76 -6.74 13.18
N PRO A 54 -12.70 -5.95 12.65
CA PRO A 54 -12.65 -4.51 12.78
C PRO A 54 -12.56 -4.05 14.23
N VAL A 55 -11.82 -2.96 14.45
CA VAL A 55 -11.70 -2.32 15.77
C VAL A 55 -12.51 -1.03 15.83
N ASP A 56 -12.80 -0.58 17.04
CA ASP A 56 -13.51 0.68 17.26
C ASP A 56 -12.75 1.88 16.70
N GLU A 57 -13.50 2.93 16.38
CA GLU A 57 -12.91 4.21 15.96
C GLU A 57 -12.10 4.85 17.09
N ASP A 58 -10.90 5.34 16.75
CA ASP A 58 -10.09 6.18 17.61
C ASP A 58 -9.78 7.50 16.88
N PRO A 59 -10.53 8.58 17.14
CA PRO A 59 -10.31 9.87 16.50
C PRO A 59 -8.93 10.49 16.80
N ASP A 60 -8.37 10.18 17.97
CA ASP A 60 -7.10 10.72 18.45
C ASP A 60 -5.89 9.91 17.95
N ALA A 61 -6.13 8.77 17.31
CA ALA A 61 -5.10 7.94 16.71
C ALA A 61 -4.33 8.68 15.59
N PRO A 62 -3.06 8.32 15.33
CA PRO A 62 -2.29 8.86 14.22
C PRO A 62 -2.94 8.52 12.87
N LEU A 63 -2.61 9.28 11.84
CA LEU A 63 -3.28 9.19 10.52
C LEU A 63 -3.25 7.77 9.95
N ILE A 64 -2.10 7.09 9.97
CA ILE A 64 -1.96 5.72 9.49
C ILE A 64 -2.92 4.75 10.17
N VAL A 65 -3.11 4.88 11.48
CA VAL A 65 -4.02 4.03 12.25
C VAL A 65 -5.46 4.28 11.85
N ARG A 66 -5.86 5.55 11.71
CA ARG A 66 -7.24 5.88 11.29
C ARG A 66 -7.57 5.34 9.90
N LEU A 67 -6.64 5.46 8.94
CA LEU A 67 -6.81 4.88 7.59
C LEU A 67 -6.98 3.35 7.66
N MET A 68 -6.17 2.68 8.48
CA MET A 68 -6.25 1.23 8.67
C MET A 68 -7.57 0.80 9.34
N ILE A 69 -8.09 1.58 10.30
CA ILE A 69 -9.40 1.32 10.93
C ILE A 69 -10.52 1.43 9.90
N GLU A 70 -10.50 2.48 9.08
CA GLU A 70 -11.51 2.70 8.05
C GLU A 70 -11.55 1.56 7.03
N ALA A 71 -10.40 1.18 6.47
CA ALA A 71 -10.33 0.08 5.51
C ALA A 71 -10.69 -1.28 6.15
N SER A 72 -10.25 -1.50 7.39
CA SER A 72 -10.63 -2.68 8.19
C SER A 72 -12.14 -2.81 8.35
N LYS A 73 -12.85 -1.72 8.67
CA LYS A 73 -14.31 -1.71 8.75
C LYS A 73 -14.98 -1.96 7.40
N ALA A 74 -14.44 -1.39 6.32
CA ALA A 74 -14.98 -1.56 4.98
C ALA A 74 -14.89 -3.01 4.48
N ALA A 75 -13.77 -3.69 4.77
CA ALA A 75 -13.52 -5.07 4.34
C ALA A 75 -13.94 -6.14 5.37
N GLY A 76 -14.23 -5.77 6.61
CA GLY A 76 -14.62 -6.72 7.66
C GLY A 76 -13.46 -7.58 8.18
N VAL A 77 -12.23 -7.05 8.15
CA VAL A 77 -11.00 -7.73 8.55
C VAL A 77 -10.27 -6.97 9.66
N GLY A 78 -9.20 -7.53 10.20
CA GLY A 78 -8.31 -6.85 11.15
C GLY A 78 -7.52 -5.69 10.54
N PRO A 79 -7.20 -4.60 11.29
CA PRO A 79 -6.49 -3.44 10.76
C PRO A 79 -5.13 -3.74 10.12
N MET A 80 -4.40 -4.72 10.64
CA MET A 80 -3.09 -5.11 10.11
C MET A 80 -3.14 -5.67 8.68
N ALA A 81 -4.32 -6.05 8.17
CA ALA A 81 -4.51 -6.46 6.79
C ALA A 81 -4.36 -5.30 5.78
N SER A 82 -4.33 -4.05 6.24
CA SER A 82 -4.26 -2.86 5.37
C SER A 82 -2.97 -2.05 5.51
N VAL A 83 -2.01 -2.57 6.29
CA VAL A 83 -0.81 -1.81 6.69
C VAL A 83 0.08 -1.47 5.51
N ALA A 84 0.19 -2.37 4.52
CA ALA A 84 1.10 -2.19 3.42
C ALA A 84 0.56 -1.14 2.44
N GLY A 85 -0.74 -1.22 2.16
CA GLY A 85 -1.51 -0.23 1.41
C GLY A 85 -1.51 1.15 2.08
N ALA A 86 -1.72 1.23 3.40
CA ALA A 86 -1.68 2.49 4.14
C ALA A 86 -0.34 3.21 4.02
N ILE A 87 0.77 2.47 4.12
CA ILE A 87 2.11 3.03 3.92
C ILE A 87 2.28 3.53 2.48
N ALA A 88 1.78 2.80 1.49
CA ALA A 88 1.86 3.19 0.09
C ALA A 88 1.08 4.49 -0.19
N ASP A 89 -0.15 4.59 0.31
CA ASP A 89 -1.00 5.79 0.14
C ASP A 89 -0.40 7.02 0.81
N LEU A 90 0.18 6.88 2.01
CA LEU A 90 0.82 7.99 2.71
C LEU A 90 2.07 8.49 1.96
N GLY A 91 2.85 7.55 1.39
CA GLY A 91 3.96 7.91 0.51
C GLY A 91 3.49 8.63 -0.76
N LEU A 92 2.39 8.16 -1.37
CA LEU A 92 1.82 8.76 -2.58
C LEU A 92 1.33 10.17 -2.27
N LYS A 93 0.59 10.35 -1.19
CA LYS A 93 0.11 11.65 -0.72
C LYS A 93 1.28 12.64 -0.61
N LYS A 94 2.42 12.22 -0.05
CA LYS A 94 3.61 13.07 0.04
C LYS A 94 4.16 13.49 -1.31
N LEU A 95 4.20 12.58 -2.28
CA LEU A 95 4.63 12.91 -3.65
C LEU A 95 3.70 13.93 -4.32
N LEU A 96 2.38 13.79 -4.12
CA LEU A 96 1.38 14.71 -4.66
C LEU A 96 1.49 16.11 -4.04
N GLU A 97 1.71 16.19 -2.72
CA GLU A 97 1.99 17.47 -2.02
C GLU A 97 3.24 18.18 -2.58
N MET A 98 4.20 17.42 -3.10
CA MET A 98 5.41 17.93 -3.74
C MET A 98 5.24 18.18 -5.25
N GLY A 99 4.02 18.04 -5.78
CA GLY A 99 3.67 18.35 -7.16
C GLY A 99 4.23 17.35 -8.17
N SER A 100 4.40 16.08 -7.78
CA SER A 100 4.74 15.01 -8.73
C SER A 100 3.57 14.72 -9.68
N GLU A 101 3.87 14.62 -10.96
CA GLU A 101 2.89 14.36 -12.02
C GLU A 101 2.78 12.88 -12.38
N VAL A 102 3.80 12.08 -12.03
CA VAL A 102 3.83 10.63 -12.21
C VAL A 102 4.44 10.03 -10.96
N SER A 103 3.65 9.25 -10.22
CA SER A 103 4.03 8.71 -8.92
C SER A 103 3.55 7.28 -8.76
N VAL A 104 4.43 6.42 -8.25
CA VAL A 104 4.10 5.06 -7.81
C VAL A 104 4.83 4.79 -6.51
N ILE A 105 4.10 4.37 -5.48
CA ILE A 105 4.67 3.76 -4.28
C ILE A 105 4.22 2.31 -4.27
N GLU A 106 5.19 1.41 -4.23
CA GLU A 106 4.98 -0.02 -4.03
C GLU A 106 5.50 -0.41 -2.64
N ASN A 107 4.76 -1.24 -1.93
CA ASN A 107 5.18 -1.85 -0.68
C ASN A 107 4.84 -3.34 -0.67
N GLY A 108 5.67 -4.16 -1.31
CA GLY A 108 5.37 -5.59 -1.46
C GLY A 108 4.36 -5.83 -2.58
N GLY A 109 3.15 -6.32 -2.25
CA GLY A 109 2.08 -6.59 -3.23
C GLY A 109 1.20 -5.38 -3.51
N GLU A 110 1.37 -4.32 -2.72
CA GLU A 110 0.48 -3.18 -2.64
C GLU A 110 1.09 -1.97 -3.35
N VAL A 111 0.28 -1.29 -4.17
CA VAL A 111 0.69 -0.20 -5.04
C VAL A 111 -0.29 0.96 -4.91
N ALA A 112 0.22 2.15 -4.61
CA ALA A 112 -0.50 3.41 -4.74
C ALA A 112 0.08 4.17 -5.94
N ALA A 113 -0.78 4.55 -6.90
CA ALA A 113 -0.34 5.16 -8.16
C ALA A 113 -1.11 6.44 -8.50
N TYR A 114 -0.43 7.35 -9.17
CA TYR A 114 -1.01 8.56 -9.74
C TYR A 114 -0.27 8.95 -11.02
N THR A 115 -1.02 9.40 -12.03
CA THR A 115 -0.49 10.09 -13.19
C THR A 115 -1.40 11.21 -13.67
N SER A 116 -0.82 12.33 -14.09
CA SER A 116 -1.55 13.43 -14.73
C SER A 116 -1.68 13.28 -16.25
N GLY A 117 -1.05 12.27 -16.85
CA GLY A 117 -1.15 12.03 -18.30
C GLY A 117 -0.14 11.03 -18.90
N LYS A 118 0.89 10.61 -18.17
CA LYS A 118 1.78 9.53 -18.62
C LYS A 118 1.25 8.18 -18.14
N GLU A 119 0.85 7.31 -19.07
CA GLU A 119 0.37 5.98 -18.72
C GLU A 119 1.39 5.19 -17.88
N ILE A 120 0.88 4.46 -16.87
CA ILE A 120 1.66 3.58 -16.00
C ILE A 120 1.17 2.15 -16.25
N ILE A 121 2.08 1.21 -16.46
CA ILE A 121 1.74 -0.21 -16.53
C ILE A 121 2.20 -0.87 -15.24
N VAL A 122 1.24 -1.43 -14.48
CA VAL A 122 1.51 -2.23 -13.29
C VAL A 122 1.36 -3.70 -13.64
N SER A 123 2.47 -4.44 -13.67
CA SER A 123 2.46 -5.87 -13.93
C SER A 123 1.96 -6.64 -12.71
N ILE A 124 1.01 -7.57 -12.91
CA ILE A 124 0.53 -8.46 -11.86
C ILE A 124 1.48 -9.65 -11.75
N SER A 125 2.00 -9.87 -10.54
CA SER A 125 2.80 -11.05 -10.21
C SER A 125 1.93 -12.07 -9.48
N THR A 126 1.98 -13.32 -9.93
CA THR A 126 1.19 -14.42 -9.34
C THR A 126 2.07 -15.62 -9.05
N GLY A 127 1.57 -16.58 -8.27
CA GLY A 127 2.25 -17.85 -8.04
C GLY A 127 2.24 -18.81 -9.24
N GLU A 128 1.58 -18.46 -10.35
CA GLU A 128 1.55 -19.24 -11.59
C GLU A 128 2.57 -18.66 -12.59
N ASP A 129 3.72 -19.33 -12.74
CA ASP A 129 4.83 -18.92 -13.60
C ASP A 129 4.41 -18.60 -15.04
N ARG A 130 3.35 -19.25 -15.54
CA ARG A 130 2.87 -19.02 -16.91
C ARG A 130 2.18 -17.66 -17.07
N LEU A 131 1.65 -17.08 -16.00
CA LEU A 131 0.90 -15.82 -15.99
C LEU A 131 1.65 -14.67 -15.31
N SER A 132 2.53 -14.98 -14.36
CA SER A 132 3.29 -13.99 -13.59
C SER A 132 4.08 -13.04 -14.50
N GLY A 133 3.84 -11.73 -14.34
CA GLY A 133 4.49 -10.69 -15.14
C GLY A 133 4.04 -10.59 -16.60
N LYS A 134 3.04 -11.38 -17.03
CA LYS A 134 2.51 -11.35 -18.41
C LYS A 134 1.19 -10.59 -18.54
N ILE A 135 0.56 -10.26 -17.43
CA ILE A 135 -0.65 -9.43 -17.36
C ILE A 135 -0.25 -8.12 -16.69
N GLY A 136 -0.69 -7.00 -17.28
CA GLY A 136 -0.47 -5.67 -16.74
C GLY A 136 -1.75 -4.85 -16.76
N LEU A 137 -1.92 -4.03 -15.72
CA LEU A 137 -2.96 -3.02 -15.63
C LEU A 137 -2.42 -1.71 -16.21
N LEU A 138 -3.11 -1.19 -17.22
CA LEU A 138 -2.82 0.14 -17.76
C LEU A 138 -3.55 1.18 -16.92
N ILE A 139 -2.80 2.03 -16.24
CA ILE A 139 -3.29 3.13 -15.43
C ILE A 139 -3.18 4.42 -16.24
N THR A 140 -4.34 5.05 -16.43
CA THR A 140 -4.48 6.34 -17.11
C THR A 140 -4.69 7.46 -16.11
N ARG A 141 -4.83 8.69 -16.63
CA ARG A 141 -5.13 9.86 -15.80
C ARG A 141 -6.51 9.71 -15.15
N GLU A 142 -7.47 9.17 -15.89
CA GLU A 142 -8.87 9.02 -15.48
C GLU A 142 -9.03 8.00 -14.34
N ASP A 143 -8.09 7.06 -14.24
CA ASP A 143 -8.04 6.09 -13.15
C ASP A 143 -7.36 6.66 -11.89
N SER A 144 -6.64 7.79 -11.99
CA SER A 144 -5.74 8.27 -10.93
C SER A 144 -6.39 9.28 -9.97
N PRO A 145 -6.05 9.26 -8.66
CA PRO A 145 -5.21 8.26 -7.99
C PRO A 145 -5.98 6.95 -7.75
N LEU A 146 -5.23 5.85 -7.61
CA LEU A 146 -5.81 4.54 -7.28
C LEU A 146 -4.86 3.69 -6.44
N GLY A 147 -5.44 2.65 -5.83
CA GLY A 147 -4.73 1.55 -5.18
C GLY A 147 -4.89 0.22 -5.90
N ILE A 148 -3.83 -0.58 -5.86
CA ILE A 148 -3.85 -1.98 -6.27
C ILE A 148 -3.23 -2.79 -5.13
N ALA A 149 -3.84 -3.90 -4.77
CA ALA A 149 -3.23 -4.86 -3.85
C ALA A 149 -3.29 -6.25 -4.46
N THR A 150 -2.24 -7.05 -4.24
CA THR A 150 -2.20 -8.43 -4.73
C THR A 150 -1.77 -9.38 -3.63
N SER A 151 -2.72 -10.19 -3.19
CA SER A 151 -2.47 -11.30 -2.28
C SER A 151 -2.20 -12.57 -3.06
N THR A 152 -1.26 -13.39 -2.60
CA THR A 152 -0.97 -14.71 -3.19
C THR A 152 -1.10 -15.80 -2.14
N GLY A 153 -1.83 -16.87 -2.44
CA GLY A 153 -2.07 -17.97 -1.51
C GLY A 153 -0.87 -18.90 -1.32
N ARG A 154 0.20 -18.74 -2.12
CA ARG A 154 1.35 -19.66 -2.16
C ARG A 154 2.72 -19.01 -1.94
N ALA A 155 2.85 -17.69 -1.99
CA ALA A 155 4.14 -17.05 -1.75
C ALA A 155 4.19 -16.47 -0.33
N ASN A 156 4.95 -17.19 0.51
CA ASN A 156 5.62 -16.71 1.72
C ASN A 156 4.82 -16.83 3.03
N GLN A 157 5.43 -17.51 3.99
CA GLN A 157 4.94 -17.86 5.32
C GLN A 157 4.71 -16.67 6.28
N GLN A 158 4.70 -15.43 5.77
CA GLN A 158 4.72 -14.19 6.58
C GLN A 158 3.34 -13.52 6.71
N ALA A 159 2.34 -13.97 5.95
CA ALA A 159 0.96 -13.49 6.06
C ALA A 159 0.02 -14.68 6.26
N ILE A 160 -0.96 -14.53 7.15
CA ILE A 160 -2.00 -15.54 7.37
C ILE A 160 -2.99 -15.41 6.20
N SER A 161 -2.98 -16.37 5.28
CA SER A 161 -3.97 -16.46 4.21
C SER A 161 -4.90 -17.65 4.45
N PHE A 162 -6.20 -17.42 4.39
CA PHE A 162 -7.25 -18.45 4.48
C PHE A 162 -7.82 -18.82 3.11
N GLY A 163 -7.34 -18.20 2.03
CA GLY A 163 -7.86 -18.36 0.68
C GLY A 163 -7.32 -19.61 -0.02
N MET A 164 -8.12 -20.15 -0.95
CA MET A 164 -7.70 -21.25 -1.85
C MET A 164 -7.25 -20.76 -3.22
N ALA A 165 -7.37 -19.46 -3.51
CA ALA A 165 -6.95 -18.85 -4.77
C ALA A 165 -5.41 -18.73 -4.83
N ASP A 166 -4.84 -18.95 -6.02
CA ASP A 166 -3.39 -18.77 -6.23
C ASP A 166 -2.97 -17.30 -6.09
N SER A 167 -3.81 -16.38 -6.59
CA SER A 167 -3.63 -14.94 -6.51
C SER A 167 -4.97 -14.21 -6.60
N VAL A 168 -5.13 -13.14 -5.84
CA VAL A 168 -6.24 -12.18 -5.94
C VAL A 168 -5.64 -10.79 -6.06
N THR A 169 -6.11 -10.01 -7.03
CA THR A 169 -5.73 -8.61 -7.22
C THR A 169 -6.96 -7.73 -7.12
N ILE A 170 -6.93 -6.76 -6.22
CA ILE A 170 -7.98 -5.76 -6.02
C ILE A 170 -7.51 -4.42 -6.55
N ILE A 171 -8.43 -3.66 -7.16
CA ILE A 171 -8.24 -2.27 -7.57
C ILE A 171 -9.29 -1.45 -6.85
N ALA A 172 -8.89 -0.38 -6.16
CA ALA A 172 -9.77 0.49 -5.41
C ALA A 172 -9.31 1.96 -5.53
N GLU A 173 -10.07 2.86 -4.92
CA GLU A 173 -9.76 4.30 -4.87
C GLU A 173 -8.43 4.62 -4.16
N ASN A 174 -7.94 3.72 -3.31
CA ASN A 174 -6.67 3.85 -2.60
C ASN A 174 -6.11 2.47 -2.21
N ALA A 175 -4.82 2.40 -1.93
CA ALA A 175 -4.13 1.12 -1.66
C ALA A 175 -4.53 0.55 -0.29
N THR A 176 -4.89 1.39 0.67
CA THR A 176 -5.31 0.97 2.02
C THR A 176 -6.56 0.09 1.98
N ILE A 177 -7.58 0.52 1.22
CA ILE A 177 -8.81 -0.25 1.01
C ILE A 177 -8.55 -1.48 0.15
N ALA A 178 -7.73 -1.35 -0.91
CA ALA A 178 -7.39 -2.49 -1.76
C ALA A 178 -6.69 -3.62 -1.00
N ASP A 179 -5.78 -3.29 -0.08
CA ASP A 179 -5.01 -4.24 0.75
C ASP A 179 -5.91 -4.96 1.77
N ALA A 180 -6.90 -4.25 2.33
CA ALA A 180 -7.82 -4.83 3.28
C ALA A 180 -8.82 -5.84 2.66
N ALA A 181 -9.18 -5.65 1.38
CA ALA A 181 -10.24 -6.38 0.68
C ALA A 181 -9.80 -7.74 0.13
#